data_AF-A0A218X019-F1
#
_entry.id   AF-A0A218X019-F1
#
_cell.length_a   1.000
_cell.length_b   1.000
_cell.length_c   1.000
_cell.angle_alpha   90.00
_cell.angle_beta   90.00
_cell.angle_gamma   90.00
#
_symmetry.space_group_name_H-M   'P 1'
#
loop_
_entity.id
_entity.type
_entity.pdbx_description
1 polymer ?
#
loop_
_entity_poly.entity_id
_entity_poly.type
_entity_poly.pdbx_seq_one_letter_code
_entity_poly.pdbx_strand_id
1 'polypeptide(L)' 'MDGKAAEARPRQIHIIYSLSRGGHIDQRHLFRVHQVSHTGVYLRDIKRWLADLPGKDMPEALSWSYKRFMSYP' A
#
# COMPACT_ATOMS: atom_id res chain seq x y z
N MET A 1 -30.39 -9.32 -23.65
CA MET A 1 -29.62 -9.94 -22.54
C MET A 1 -28.46 -9.02 -22.29
N ASP A 2 -28.72 -7.92 -21.62
CA ASP A 2 -27.75 -6.82 -21.49
C ASP A 2 -27.17 -6.91 -20.09
N GLY A 3 -26.22 -7.85 -19.96
CA GLY A 3 -25.36 -7.97 -18.78
C GLY A 3 -24.49 -6.73 -18.70
N LYS A 4 -25.05 -5.65 -18.13
CA LYS A 4 -24.30 -4.47 -17.73
C LYS A 4 -23.30 -4.94 -16.68
N ALA A 5 -22.09 -5.28 -17.12
CA ALA A 5 -20.97 -5.51 -16.24
C ALA A 5 -20.92 -4.29 -15.31
N ALA A 6 -21.27 -4.51 -14.04
CA ALA A 6 -21.22 -3.45 -13.05
C ALA A 6 -19.78 -2.95 -13.05
N GLU A 7 -19.57 -1.78 -13.62
CA GLU A 7 -18.30 -1.07 -13.61
C GLU A 7 -17.84 -1.07 -12.16
N ALA A 8 -16.88 -1.93 -11.83
CA ALA A 8 -16.35 -2.04 -10.49
C ALA A 8 -15.65 -0.72 -10.22
N ARG A 9 -16.35 0.20 -9.54
CA ARG A 9 -15.80 1.51 -9.22
C ARG A 9 -14.48 1.28 -8.48
N PRO A 10 -13.37 1.84 -8.97
CA PRO A 10 -12.07 1.61 -8.34
C PRO A 10 -12.15 2.05 -6.87
N ARG A 11 -11.81 1.13 -5.97
CA ARG A 11 -11.83 1.42 -4.53
C ARG A 11 -10.57 2.21 -4.20
N GLN A 12 -10.73 3.41 -3.64
CA GLN A 12 -9.61 4.18 -3.15
C GLN A 12 -9.09 3.57 -1.85
N ILE A 13 -7.78 3.37 -1.76
CA ILE A 13 -7.10 2.83 -0.60
C ILE A 13 -6.13 3.87 -0.07
N HIS A 14 -6.15 4.05 1.25
CA HIS A 14 -5.25 4.93 1.97
C HIS A 14 -4.16 4.10 2.64
N ILE A 15 -2.92 4.39 2.30
CA ILE A 15 -1.76 3.65 2.77
C ILE A 15 -0.91 4.59 3.60
N ILE A 16 -0.74 4.23 4.87
CA ILE A 16 0.09 4.97 5.81
C ILE A 16 1.31 4.12 6.10
N TYR A 17 2.49 4.69 5.90
CA TYR A 17 3.75 4.05 6.26
C TYR A 17 4.67 5.00 7.03
N SER A 18 5.58 4.40 7.78
CA SER A 18 6.66 5.10 8.47
C SER A 18 7.98 4.44 8.11
N LEU A 19 9.02 5.26 7.97
CA LEU A 19 10.38 4.78 7.81
C LEU A 19 11.05 4.76 9.19
N SER A 20 11.87 3.75 9.45
CA SER A 20 12.71 3.69 10.66
C SER A 20 14.18 3.75 10.24
N ARG A 21 14.93 4.70 10.79
CA ARG A 21 16.37 4.86 10.57
C ARG A 21 17.06 5.00 11.92
N GLY A 22 17.98 4.09 12.23
CA GLY A 22 18.73 4.12 13.50
C GLY A 22 17.86 4.06 14.75
N GLY A 23 16.71 3.38 14.70
CA GLY A 23 15.78 3.28 15.84
C GLY A 23 14.80 4.45 15.97
N HIS A 24 14.90 5.48 15.14
CA HIS A 24 13.96 6.59 15.10
C HIS A 24 12.92 6.38 14.00
N ILE A 25 11.65 6.55 14.36
CA ILE A 25 10.54 6.56 13.41
C ILE A 25 10.43 7.96 12.82
N ASP A 26 10.54 8.04 11.49
CA ASP A 26 10.38 9.26 10.71
C ASP A 26 8.91 9.69 10.63
N GLN A 27 8.66 10.87 10.04
CA GLN A 27 7.33 11.37 9.77
C GLN A 27 6.48 10.32 9.01
N ARG A 28 5.19 10.23 9.37
CA ARG A 28 4.26 9.34 8.68
C ARG A 28 3.95 9.86 7.28
N HIS A 29 4.08 8.97 6.30
CA HIS A 29 3.74 9.25 4.91
C HIS A 29 2.38 8.63 4.58
N LEU A 30 1.54 9.40 3.88
CA LEU A 30 0.26 8.96 3.36
C LEU A 30 0.32 9.01 1.84
N PHE A 31 -0.06 7.92 1.18
CA PHE A 31 -0.36 7.96 -0.25
C PHE A 31 -1.66 7.21 -0.55
N ARG A 32 -2.32 7.64 -1.63
CA ARG A 32 -3.64 7.15 -2.04
C ARG A 32 -3.52 6.45 -3.38
N VAL A 33 -4.15 5.27 -3.48
CA VAL A 33 -4.13 4.46 -4.71
C VAL A 33 -5.53 3.99 -5.05
N HIS A 34 -5.80 3.88 -6.35
CA HIS A 34 -7.06 3.33 -6.86
C HIS A 34 -6.84 1.84 -7.12
N GLN A 35 -7.50 0.97 -6.33
CA GLN A 35 -7.43 -0.47 -6.52
C GLN A 35 -8.39 -0.88 -7.63
N VAL A 36 -7.83 -1.51 -8.67
CA VAL A 36 -8.59 -2.04 -9.81
C VAL A 36 -9.11 -3.46 -9.54
N SER A 37 -8.40 -4.27 -8.74
CA SER A 37 -8.81 -5.64 -8.41
C SER A 37 -9.55 -5.73 -7.07
N HIS A 38 -10.22 -6.85 -6.79
CA HIS A 38 -10.85 -7.12 -5.49
C HIS A 38 -10.01 -8.01 -4.56
N THR A 39 -8.82 -8.41 -4.99
CA THR A 39 -7.99 -9.46 -4.36
C THR A 39 -7.13 -8.99 -3.19
N GLY A 40 -7.33 -7.76 -2.72
CA GLY A 40 -6.58 -7.19 -1.59
C GLY A 40 -5.24 -6.57 -2.00
N VAL A 41 -4.53 -6.02 -1.01
CA VAL A 41 -3.25 -5.32 -1.20
C VAL A 41 -2.10 -6.19 -0.73
N TYR A 42 -1.12 -6.40 -1.60
CA TYR A 42 0.10 -7.14 -1.27
C TYR A 42 1.31 -6.21 -1.24
N LEU A 43 2.39 -6.62 -0.55
CA LEU A 43 3.62 -5.83 -0.48
C LEU A 43 4.20 -5.49 -1.88
N ARG A 44 4.08 -6.40 -2.86
CA ARG A 44 4.48 -6.13 -4.25
C ARG A 44 3.74 -4.94 -4.87
N ASP A 45 2.47 -4.74 -4.50
CA ASP A 45 1.66 -3.64 -5.02
C ASP A 45 2.14 -2.32 -4.38
N ILE A 46 2.42 -2.34 -3.06
CA ILE A 46 3.02 -1.21 -2.33
C ILE A 46 4.34 -0.79 -2.98
N LYS A 47 5.25 -1.74 -3.19
CA LYS A 47 6.57 -1.48 -3.77
C LYS A 47 6.46 -0.88 -5.17
N ARG A 48 5.57 -1.44 -6.02
CA ARG A 48 5.28 -0.88 -7.35
C ARG A 48 4.78 0.56 -7.26
N TRP A 49 3.80 0.84 -6.41
CA TRP A 49 3.24 2.20 -6.27
C TRP A 49 4.26 3.21 -5.74
N LEU A 50 5.19 2.78 -4.87
CA LEU A 50 6.26 3.64 -4.39
C LEU A 50 7.37 3.87 -5.42
N ALA A 51 7.62 2.90 -6.30
CA ALA A 51 8.57 3.05 -7.39
C ALA A 51 8.13 4.10 -8.43
N ASP A 52 6.82 4.33 -8.55
CA ASP A 52 6.24 5.40 -9.37
C ASP A 52 6.44 6.80 -8.74
N LEU A 53 6.78 6.89 -7.45
CA LEU A 53 7.12 8.14 -6.78
C LEU A 53 8.61 8.49 -7.03
N PRO A 54 8.99 9.78 -7.04
CA PRO A 54 10.39 10.19 -7.18
C PRO A 54 11.26 9.61 -6.04
N GLY A 55 11.97 8.51 -6.32
CA GLY A 55 12.73 7.76 -5.31
C GLY A 55 12.95 6.28 -5.67
N LYS A 56 13.31 6.03 -6.94
CA LYS A 56 13.23 4.76 -7.67
C LYS A 56 13.80 3.50 -6.97
N ASP A 57 14.75 3.66 -6.06
CA ASP A 57 15.40 2.53 -5.35
C ASP A 57 15.09 2.45 -3.85
N MET A 58 14.36 3.42 -3.30
CA MET A 58 13.99 3.45 -1.88
C MET A 58 13.21 2.20 -1.43
N PRO A 59 12.18 1.70 -2.14
CA PRO A 59 11.35 0.62 -1.62
C PRO A 59 12.06 -0.74 -1.55
N GLU A 60 13.14 -0.94 -2.32
CA GLU A 60 13.94 -2.16 -2.27
C GLU A 60 15.06 -2.10 -1.21
N ALA A 61 15.50 -0.90 -0.83
CA ALA A 61 16.54 -0.71 0.19
C ALA A 61 16.04 -0.90 1.65
N LEU A 62 14.76 -1.23 1.85
CA LEU A 62 14.11 -1.25 3.16
C LEU A 62 13.49 -2.61 3.47
N SER A 63 13.47 -2.95 4.76
CA SER A 63 12.64 -4.04 5.28
C SER A 63 11.22 -3.54 5.57
N TRP A 64 10.21 -4.31 5.16
CA TRP A 64 8.81 -3.92 5.26
C TRP A 64 8.04 -4.78 6.27
N SER A 65 7.24 -4.11 7.09
CA SER A 65 6.34 -4.74 8.06
C SER A 65 4.98 -4.05 8.00
N TYR A 66 3.91 -4.76 8.34
CA TYR A 66 2.57 -4.19 8.45
C TYR A 66 2.02 -4.38 9.86
N LYS A 67 1.25 -3.40 10.34
CA LYS A 67 0.59 -3.49 11.64
C LYS A 67 -0.55 -4.49 11.55
N ARG A 68 -0.45 -5.61 12.28
CA ARG A 68 -1.53 -6.58 12.47
C ARG A 68 -2.06 -6.45 13.89
N PHE A 69 -3.36 -6.32 14.05
CA PHE A 69 -3.98 -6.46 15.36
C PHE A 69 -3.95 -7.96 15.71
N MET A 70 -3.23 -8.32 16.77
CA MET A 70 -3.36 -9.66 17.34
C MET A 70 -4.55 -9.62 18.31
N SER A 71 -5.59 -10.40 18.03
CA SER A 71 -6.51 -10.76 19.10
C SER A 71 -5.79 -11.77 19.98
N TYR A 72 -5.59 -11.43 21.25
CA TYR A 72 -5.20 -12.45 22.22
C TYR A 72 -6.39 -13.40 22.42
N PRO A 73 -6.15 -14.72 22.54
CA PRO A 73 -7.19 -15.71 22.79
C PRO A 73 -7.84 -15.55 24.16
#